data_AF-A0A6P3XTR8-F1
#
_entry.id   AF-A0A6P3XTR8-F1
#
_cell.length_a   1.000
_cell.length_b   1.000
_cell.length_c   1.000
_cell.angle_alpha   90.00
_cell.angle_beta   90.00
_cell.angle_gamma   90.00
#
_symmetry.space_group_name_H-M   'P 1'
#
loop_
_entity.id
_entity.type
_entity.pdbx_description
1 polymer ?
#
loop_
_entity_poly.entity_id
_entity_poly.type
_entity_poly.pdbx_seq_one_letter_code
_entity_poly.pdbx_strand_id
1 'polypeptide(L)'
;MSTNSMNVIILFTLMATCVATPIFFAHPETVLAHPAVLINSAMEDSLPNELRNDFYKNPNIAAGLAKESWFIGKETQVLDRETDKIPREKIFSALHNAGLVRR
;
A
#
# COMPACT_ATOMS: atom_id res chain seq x y z
N MET A 1 -46.56 -7.78 -19.79
CA MET A 1 -45.14 -7.46 -20.03
C MET A 1 -44.60 -8.50 -21.00
N SER A 2 -44.10 -8.09 -22.17
CA SER A 2 -43.61 -9.02 -23.20
C SER A 2 -42.34 -9.73 -22.71
N THR A 3 -42.23 -11.05 -22.91
CA THR A 3 -41.08 -11.88 -22.52
C THR A 3 -39.76 -11.35 -23.07
N ASN A 4 -39.80 -10.71 -24.24
CA ASN A 4 -38.64 -10.07 -24.86
C ASN A 4 -38.12 -8.87 -24.05
N SER A 5 -39.01 -8.09 -23.43
CA SER A 5 -38.64 -6.94 -22.59
C SER A 5 -37.98 -7.39 -21.29
N MET A 6 -38.44 -8.52 -20.73
CA MET A 6 -37.87 -9.09 -19.50
C MET A 6 -36.45 -9.63 -19.72
N ASN A 7 -36.21 -10.30 -20.85
CA ASN A 7 -34.89 -10.83 -21.20
C ASN A 7 -33.85 -9.72 -21.47
N VAL A 8 -34.26 -8.61 -22.09
CA VAL A 8 -33.36 -7.46 -22.32
C VAL A 8 -32.97 -6.77 -21.01
N ILE A 9 -33.92 -6.64 -20.07
CA ILE A 9 -33.64 -6.06 -18.74
C ILE A 9 -32.67 -6.95 -17.96
N ILE A 10 -32.86 -8.29 -17.99
CA ILE A 10 -31.96 -9.25 -17.34
C ILE A 10 -30.54 -9.21 -17.94
N LEU A 11 -30.43 -9.06 -19.26
CA LEU A 11 -29.12 -8.96 -19.92
C LEU A 11 -28.39 -7.65 -19.55
N PHE A 12 -29.12 -6.54 -19.45
CA PHE A 12 -28.55 -5.25 -19.06
C PHE A 12 -28.11 -5.23 -17.58
N THR A 13 -28.87 -5.88 -16.69
CA THR A 13 -28.47 -5.97 -15.27
C THR A 13 -27.27 -6.89 -15.04
N LEU A 14 -27.14 -7.99 -15.79
CA LEU A 14 -25.95 -8.87 -15.76
C LEU A 14 -24.68 -8.18 -16.26
N MET A 15 -24.77 -7.36 -17.31
CA MET A 15 -23.60 -6.63 -17.82
C MET A 15 -23.20 -5.47 -16.89
N ALA A 16 -24.15 -4.84 -16.22
CA ALA A 16 -23.89 -3.73 -15.29
C ALA A 16 -23.20 -4.19 -13.99
N THR A 17 -23.48 -5.39 -13.50
CA THR A 17 -22.83 -5.93 -12.29
C THR A 17 -21.41 -6.46 -12.55
N CYS A 18 -21.02 -6.71 -13.80
CA CYS A 18 -19.67 -7.19 -14.16
C CYS A 18 -18.59 -6.09 -14.21
N VAL A 19 -18.94 -4.80 -14.24
CA VAL A 19 -17.97 -3.67 -14.28
C VAL A 19 -17.81 -2.95 -12.94
N ALA A 20 -18.65 -3.26 -11.96
CA ALA A 20 -18.66 -2.62 -10.64
C ALA A 20 -18.47 -3.64 -9.51
N THR A 21 -17.77 -4.74 -9.76
CA THR A 21 -17.23 -5.54 -8.66
C THR A 21 -16.17 -4.69 -7.96
N PRO A 22 -16.35 -4.32 -6.68
CA PRO A 22 -15.27 -3.72 -5.95
C PRO A 22 -14.11 -4.71 -5.94
N ILE A 23 -12.92 -4.21 -6.24
CA ILE A 23 -11.64 -4.91 -6.15
C ILE A 23 -11.47 -5.62 -4.77
N PHE A 24 -12.28 -5.27 -3.77
CA PHE A 24 -12.37 -5.89 -2.45
C PHE A 24 -12.69 -7.40 -2.42
N PHE A 25 -13.30 -8.00 -3.45
CA PHE A 25 -13.51 -9.46 -3.48
C PHE A 25 -12.41 -10.23 -4.21
N ALA A 26 -11.43 -9.55 -4.82
CA ALA A 26 -10.44 -10.25 -5.64
C ALA A 26 -9.42 -11.01 -4.78
N HIS A 27 -8.86 -10.44 -3.70
CA HIS A 27 -7.87 -11.13 -2.87
C HIS A 27 -7.94 -10.70 -1.39
N PRO A 28 -8.02 -11.65 -0.43
CA PRO A 28 -7.77 -11.37 1.00
C PRO A 28 -6.33 -10.89 1.26
N GLU A 29 -5.45 -10.99 0.26
CA GLU A 29 -4.06 -10.53 0.28
C GLU A 29 -3.84 -9.18 -0.43
N THR A 30 -4.90 -8.39 -0.70
CA THR A 30 -4.72 -6.99 -1.13
C THR A 30 -4.29 -6.12 0.05
N VAL A 31 -3.07 -6.35 0.51
CA VAL A 31 -2.33 -5.60 1.53
C VAL A 31 -2.09 -4.20 0.95
N LEU A 32 -3.00 -3.25 1.22
CA LEU A 32 -2.89 -1.87 0.75
C LEU A 32 -1.70 -1.20 1.45
N ALA A 33 -0.53 -1.17 0.80
CA ALA A 33 0.70 -0.65 1.39
C ALA A 33 0.48 0.72 2.04
N HIS A 34 1.06 0.91 3.23
CA HIS A 34 1.00 2.18 3.94
C HIS A 34 1.52 3.33 3.04
N PRO A 35 0.93 4.53 3.04
CA PRO A 35 1.35 5.62 2.17
C PRO A 35 2.85 5.93 2.24
N ALA A 36 3.44 5.89 3.44
CA ALA A 36 4.88 6.05 3.65
C ALA A 36 5.73 5.00 2.90
N VAL A 37 5.26 3.76 2.77
CA VAL A 37 5.97 2.71 2.00
C VAL A 37 5.95 3.04 0.52
N LEU A 38 4.80 3.50 0.00
CA LEU A 38 4.65 3.90 -1.40
C LEU A 38 5.51 5.12 -1.76
N ILE A 39 5.56 6.12 -0.86
CA ILE A 39 6.40 7.30 -1.04
C ILE A 39 7.88 6.90 -1.02
N ASN A 40 8.28 6.06 -0.06
CA ASN A 40 9.65 5.58 0.01
C ASN A 40 10.01 4.77 -1.23
N SER A 41 9.17 3.85 -1.69
CA SER A 41 9.46 3.05 -2.90
C SER A 41 9.61 3.93 -4.12
N ALA A 42 8.75 4.93 -4.30
CA ALA A 42 8.86 5.88 -5.41
C ALA A 42 10.15 6.72 -5.34
N MET A 43 10.56 7.12 -4.13
CA MET A 43 11.80 7.85 -3.91
C MET A 43 13.03 6.97 -4.18
N GLU A 44 13.02 5.72 -3.70
CA GLU A 44 14.08 4.73 -3.96
C GLU A 44 14.19 4.42 -5.47
N ASP A 45 13.06 4.35 -6.17
CA ASP A 45 13.05 4.15 -7.63
C ASP A 45 13.64 5.33 -8.41
N SER A 46 13.58 6.54 -7.84
CA SER A 46 14.17 7.75 -8.42
C SER A 46 15.69 7.88 -8.20
N LEU A 47 16.28 7.02 -7.37
CA LEU A 47 17.71 7.09 -7.07
C LEU A 47 18.58 6.68 -8.28
N PRO A 48 19.75 7.30 -8.44
CA PRO A 48 20.80 6.82 -9.34
C PRO A 48 21.15 5.36 -9.07
N ASN A 49 21.53 4.63 -10.12
CA ASN A 49 21.76 3.19 -10.05
C ASN A 49 22.91 2.81 -9.09
N GLU A 50 23.85 3.71 -8.84
CA GLU A 50 24.97 3.54 -7.91
C GLU A 50 24.51 3.53 -6.44
N LEU A 51 23.36 4.14 -6.14
CA LEU A 51 22.77 4.20 -4.80
C LEU A 51 21.67 3.13 -4.59
N ARG A 52 21.23 2.49 -5.67
CA ARG A 52 20.23 1.42 -5.61
C ARG A 52 20.90 0.11 -5.23
N ASN A 53 20.31 -0.61 -4.27
CA ASN A 53 20.81 -1.92 -3.87
C ASN A 53 20.53 -2.97 -4.97
N ASP A 54 21.61 -3.55 -5.52
CA ASP A 54 21.57 -4.56 -6.58
C ASP A 54 20.72 -5.79 -6.23
N PHE A 55 20.64 -6.13 -4.95
CA PHE A 55 19.87 -7.27 -4.45
C PHE A 55 18.38 -7.19 -4.83
N TYR A 56 17.81 -5.98 -4.81
CA TYR A 56 16.40 -5.76 -5.13
C TYR A 56 16.11 -5.59 -6.62
N LYS A 57 17.13 -5.62 -7.49
CA LYS A 57 16.92 -5.55 -8.95
C LYS A 57 16.22 -6.78 -9.52
N ASN A 58 16.34 -7.92 -8.84
CA ASN A 58 15.66 -9.14 -9.24
C ASN A 58 14.21 -9.12 -8.71
N PRO A 59 13.20 -9.11 -9.60
CA PRO A 59 11.81 -9.02 -9.18
C PRO A 59 11.36 -10.22 -8.33
N ASN A 60 11.94 -11.40 -8.52
CA ASN A 60 11.61 -12.60 -7.74
C ASN A 60 12.14 -12.49 -6.30
N ILE A 61 13.32 -11.91 -6.12
CA ILE A 61 13.91 -11.68 -4.80
C ILE A 61 13.08 -10.62 -4.06
N ALA A 62 12.76 -9.50 -4.74
CA ALA A 62 11.92 -8.45 -4.16
C ALA A 62 10.54 -8.98 -3.75
N ALA A 63 9.87 -9.77 -4.61
CA ALA A 63 8.58 -10.37 -4.31
C ALA A 63 8.66 -11.39 -3.16
N GLY A 64 9.72 -12.19 -3.09
CA GLY A 64 9.94 -13.16 -2.02
C GLY A 64 10.15 -12.50 -0.65
N LEU A 65 10.80 -11.33 -0.63
CA LEU A 65 11.04 -10.56 0.60
C LEU A 65 9.86 -9.70 1.04
N ALA A 66 9.01 -9.31 0.09
CA ALA A 66 7.75 -8.64 0.39
C ALA A 66 6.75 -9.57 1.10
N LYS A 67 6.98 -10.88 1.04
CA LYS A 67 6.22 -11.88 1.79
C LYS A 67 6.60 -11.84 3.26
N GLU A 68 5.61 -12.14 4.11
CA GLU A 68 5.77 -12.24 5.58
C GLU A 68 7.01 -13.07 5.94
N SER A 69 7.91 -12.50 6.75
CA SER A 69 9.17 -13.13 7.16
C SER A 69 9.02 -14.07 8.36
N TRP A 70 7.89 -13.97 9.08
CA TRP A 70 7.57 -14.82 10.22
C TRP A 70 6.69 -16.00 9.81
N PHE A 71 7.08 -17.22 10.22
CA PHE A 71 6.35 -18.46 9.93
C PHE A 71 4.92 -18.52 10.50
N ILE A 72 4.61 -17.62 11.43
CA ILE A 72 3.29 -17.45 12.02
C ILE A 72 2.81 -16.07 11.55
N GLY A 73 1.53 -15.88 11.23
CA GLY A 73 0.97 -14.60 10.73
C GLY A 73 0.97 -13.46 11.77
N LYS A 74 2.14 -13.13 12.30
CA LYS A 74 2.39 -12.08 13.30
C LYS A 74 2.90 -10.79 12.68
N GLU A 75 3.29 -10.83 11.41
CA GLU A 75 3.64 -9.62 10.67
C GLU A 75 2.35 -8.95 10.19
N THR A 76 1.76 -8.18 11.09
CA THR A 76 0.60 -7.36 10.76
C THR A 76 1.06 -6.15 9.95
N GLN A 77 0.39 -5.90 8.84
CA GLN A 77 0.55 -4.66 8.11
C GLN A 77 0.34 -3.46 9.04
N VAL A 78 1.25 -2.49 8.97
CA VAL A 78 1.09 -1.21 9.67
C VAL A 78 0.10 -0.35 8.88
N LEU A 79 -1.12 -0.23 9.40
CA LEU A 79 -2.18 0.61 8.82
C LEU A 79 -2.11 2.06 9.31
N ASP A 80 -1.82 2.24 10.60
CA ASP A 80 -1.70 3.53 11.26
C ASP A 80 -0.40 3.57 12.06
N ARG A 81 0.43 4.57 11.80
CA ARG A 81 1.70 4.75 12.50
C ARG A 81 1.47 5.74 13.64
N GLU A 82 1.68 5.30 14.87
CA GLU A 82 1.62 6.20 16.05
C GLU A 82 2.59 7.40 15.92
N THR A 83 3.70 7.22 15.20
CA THR A 83 4.64 8.31 14.91
C THR A 83 4.04 9.42 14.06
N ASP A 84 3.11 9.10 13.16
CA ASP A 84 2.48 10.08 12.27
C ASP A 84 1.51 11.00 13.04
N LYS A 85 1.07 10.58 14.24
CA LYS A 85 0.26 11.37 15.16
C LYS A 85 1.07 12.43 15.91
N ILE A 86 2.40 12.37 15.86
CA ILE A 86 3.27 13.31 16.56
C ILE A 86 3.61 14.49 15.63
N PRO A 87 3.19 15.72 15.95
CA PRO A 87 3.52 16.91 15.16
C PRO A 87 5.04 17.12 15.03
N ARG A 88 5.51 17.47 13.83
CA ARG A 88 6.95 17.63 13.53
C ARG A 88 7.57 18.76 14.34
N GLU A 89 6.79 19.78 14.67
CA GLU A 89 7.20 20.92 15.49
C GLU A 89 7.53 20.49 16.93
N LYS A 90 6.78 19.51 17.47
CA LYS A 90 7.06 18.94 18.80
C LYS A 90 8.35 18.12 18.80
N ILE A 91 8.62 17.40 17.72
CA ILE A 91 9.88 16.66 17.55
C ILE A 91 11.04 17.66 17.51
N PHE A 92 10.91 18.72 16.71
CA PHE A 92 11.94 19.75 16.59
C PHE A 92 12.20 20.44 17.94
N SER A 93 11.16 20.83 18.67
CA SER A 93 11.32 21.49 19.97
C SER A 93 11.97 20.57 21.00
N ALA A 94 11.61 19.28 21.03
CA ALA A 94 12.24 18.29 21.89
C ALA A 94 13.74 18.13 21.58
N LEU A 95 14.11 18.01 20.30
CA LEU A 95 15.51 17.87 19.88
C LEU A 95 16.33 19.14 20.13
N HIS A 96 15.75 20.32 19.91
CA HIS A 96 16.37 21.61 20.21
C HIS A 96 16.63 21.75 21.71
N ASN A 97 15.65 21.45 22.56
CA ASN A 97 15.80 21.53 24.01
C ASN A 97 16.82 20.52 24.56
N ALA A 98 17.00 19.38 23.88
CA ALA A 98 18.03 18.40 24.19
C ALA A 98 19.44 18.80 23.69
N GLY A 99 19.58 19.93 22.99
CA GLY A 99 20.86 20.37 22.41
C GLY A 99 21.32 19.56 21.18
N LEU A 100 20.44 18.76 20.58
CA LEU A 100 20.74 17.89 19.44
C LEU A 100 20.58 18.59 18.08
N VAL A 101 19.91 19.75 18.06
CA VAL A 101 19.71 20.56 16.85
C VAL A 101 20.19 21.98 17.13
N ARG A 102 21.05 22.51 16.26
CA ARG A 102 21.46 23.92 16.30
C ARG A 102 20.43 24.78 15.56
N ARG A 103 20.24 25.99 16.07
CA ARG A 103 19.34 27.01 15.54
C ARG A 103 19.67 27.38 14.10
#